data_AF-A0A166JQM5-F1
#
_entry.id   AF-A0A166JQM5-F1
#
_cell.length_a   1.000
_cell.length_b   1.000
_cell.length_c   1.000
_cell.angle_alpha   90.00
_cell.angle_beta   90.00
_cell.angle_gamma   90.00
#
_symmetry.space_group_name_H-M   'P 1'
#
loop_
_entity.id
_entity.type
_entity.pdbx_description
1 polymer ?
#
loop_
_entity_poly.entity_id
_entity_poly.type
_entity_poly.pdbx_seq_one_letter_code
_entity_poly.pdbx_strand_id
1 'polypeptide(L)'
;MEVSRRKFLTLAGTSAATVTMLSPLEAFYAKVARGEMPTSTGYGSLQEKLPLNTAELPADLSGIPILKLPRAFKYTAFSITGQPMDDGFTVARGHDGMAAFPGANNTTILVRNHELRTSSSDPVQGGIKYSTEAVGGTSTLVVGADRRLIKHFNSLAGTIRNCAGGPTPWRTWISCEETFSTTLNGSIRHGYNFEVIADPNSGLVNPVPLREMGRFNHEAVAVDPKTGYVYETEDRGDSCFYRFVPNVRPTKVGDLEKGGSLYALKVIGMNNFALNTINNPNFGGQPGLVKVGQTLPVEWVKIDNPDPDEESSSAGVGVRYEAQSKGAAIFFRGEGAWYGNGLVYFVASQGGPPVSSADNARGNGQVWAYNPAREEITLVVEASPSGAFLQAPDNITVAPFGDLFLCEDGSGTDYIVGVNKKGEVYQFAMNNITSGELAGACFSADGRTMFVNLQNPGITVAIFGPWNRRR
;
A
#
# COMPACT_ATOMS: atom_id res chain seq x y z
N MET A 1 -58.65 -10.98 7.73
CA MET A 1 -57.66 -11.41 8.74
C MET A 1 -56.44 -10.55 8.54
N GLU A 2 -56.28 -9.57 9.42
CA GLU A 2 -55.23 -8.55 9.38
C GLU A 2 -53.87 -9.14 9.73
N VAL A 3 -52.84 -8.74 8.99
CA VAL A 3 -51.48 -8.63 9.53
C VAL A 3 -51.19 -7.13 9.66
N SER A 4 -50.89 -6.73 10.89
CA SER A 4 -50.97 -5.35 11.37
C SER A 4 -49.91 -4.41 10.79
N ARG A 5 -50.33 -3.15 10.61
CA ARG A 5 -49.58 -1.95 10.18
C ARG A 5 -48.44 -1.49 11.12
N ARG A 6 -47.99 -2.32 12.08
CA ARG A 6 -47.06 -1.91 13.15
C ARG A 6 -45.57 -2.17 12.92
N LYS A 7 -45.15 -2.68 11.75
CA LYS A 7 -43.72 -2.89 11.42
C LYS A 7 -43.16 -1.99 10.33
N PHE A 8 -43.95 -1.06 9.77
CA PHE A 8 -43.49 -0.21 8.66
C PHE A 8 -43.41 1.28 8.99
N LEU A 9 -43.74 1.70 10.23
CA LEU A 9 -43.81 3.12 10.61
C LEU A 9 -42.94 3.47 11.84
N THR A 10 -41.85 2.75 12.07
CA THR A 10 -40.75 3.21 12.96
C THR A 10 -39.55 3.77 12.19
N LEU A 11 -39.64 3.77 10.86
CA LEU A 11 -38.70 4.43 9.97
C LEU A 11 -39.54 5.31 9.05
N ALA A 12 -39.33 6.62 9.13
CA ALA A 12 -39.95 7.68 8.32
C ALA A 12 -41.37 8.17 8.72
N GLY A 13 -41.39 9.45 9.15
CA GLY A 13 -42.57 10.32 9.16
C GLY A 13 -42.92 10.83 10.57
N THR A 14 -43.01 12.13 10.87
CA THR A 14 -43.31 13.27 9.99
C THR A 14 -43.11 14.61 10.72
N SER A 15 -42.67 15.63 9.98
CA SER A 15 -43.31 16.97 9.99
C SER A 15 -42.96 17.66 8.68
N ALA A 16 -44.00 17.94 7.89
CA ALA A 16 -43.93 18.41 6.52
C ALA A 16 -43.84 19.93 6.41
N ALA A 17 -43.00 20.42 5.50
CA ALA A 17 -43.29 21.49 4.53
C ALA A 17 -42.01 21.79 3.72
N THR A 18 -42.19 22.28 2.48
CA THR A 18 -41.21 23.00 1.63
C THR A 18 -40.07 22.21 0.94
N VAL A 19 -40.09 22.29 -0.40
CA VAL A 19 -39.04 21.91 -1.39
C VAL A 19 -38.68 20.43 -1.42
N THR A 20 -38.88 19.79 -2.59
CA THR A 20 -38.19 18.54 -2.96
C THR A 20 -36.69 18.78 -3.06
N MET A 21 -36.03 18.91 -1.92
CA MET A 21 -34.59 18.73 -1.77
C MET A 21 -34.41 17.22 -1.64
N LEU A 22 -34.06 16.53 -2.72
CA LEU A 22 -33.43 15.21 -2.62
C LEU A 22 -32.26 15.36 -1.64
N SER A 23 -32.34 14.71 -0.48
CA SER A 23 -31.30 14.85 0.54
C SER A 23 -29.96 14.38 -0.06
N PRO A 24 -28.84 15.11 0.13
CA PRO A 24 -27.52 14.66 -0.28
C PRO A 24 -27.16 13.25 0.24
N LEU A 25 -27.74 12.86 1.38
CA LEU A 25 -27.55 11.54 1.99
C LEU A 25 -28.34 10.44 1.27
N GLU A 26 -29.55 10.73 0.80
CA GLU A 26 -30.34 9.79 0.00
C GLU A 26 -29.70 9.58 -1.38
N ALA A 27 -29.23 10.65 -2.01
CA ALA A 27 -28.46 10.55 -3.25
C ALA A 27 -27.17 9.74 -3.05
N PHE A 28 -26.47 9.93 -1.92
CA PHE A 28 -25.29 9.16 -1.55
C PHE A 28 -25.60 7.65 -1.40
N TYR A 29 -26.59 7.29 -0.57
CA TYR A 29 -26.96 5.88 -0.40
C TYR A 29 -27.53 5.27 -1.69
N ALA A 30 -28.20 6.06 -2.52
CA ALA A 30 -28.67 5.60 -3.82
C ALA A 30 -27.51 5.33 -4.79
N LYS A 31 -26.42 6.11 -4.75
CA LYS A 31 -25.19 5.81 -5.52
C LYS A 31 -24.56 4.49 -5.06
N VAL A 32 -24.36 4.35 -3.75
CA VAL A 32 -23.80 3.11 -3.16
C VAL A 32 -24.68 1.90 -3.49
N ALA A 33 -26.01 2.03 -3.38
CA ALA A 33 -26.95 0.95 -3.71
C ALA A 33 -26.98 0.58 -5.21
N ARG A 34 -26.61 1.51 -6.10
CA ARG A 34 -26.46 1.27 -7.54
C ARG A 34 -25.06 0.81 -7.94
N GLY A 35 -24.13 0.65 -6.98
CA GLY A 35 -22.74 0.29 -7.28
C GLY A 35 -21.94 1.44 -7.91
N GLU A 36 -22.41 2.69 -7.81
CA GLU A 36 -21.65 3.85 -8.24
C GLU A 36 -20.62 4.23 -7.16
N MET A 37 -19.38 4.49 -7.58
CA MET A 37 -18.34 5.00 -6.69
C MET A 37 -18.69 6.41 -6.18
N PRO A 38 -18.81 6.62 -4.86
CA PRO A 38 -19.06 7.95 -4.32
C PRO A 38 -17.79 8.80 -4.37
N THR A 39 -17.91 10.06 -4.81
CA THR A 39 -16.79 10.99 -4.97
C THR A 39 -16.96 12.25 -4.14
N SER A 40 -15.85 12.90 -3.80
CA SER A 40 -15.80 14.15 -3.05
C SER A 40 -14.86 15.15 -3.71
N THR A 41 -15.02 16.44 -3.42
CA THR A 41 -14.10 17.49 -3.88
C THR A 41 -12.77 17.50 -3.13
N GLY A 42 -12.66 16.72 -2.04
CA GLY A 42 -11.41 16.56 -1.29
C GLY A 42 -10.86 17.90 -0.77
N TYR A 43 -9.68 18.28 -1.28
CA TYR A 43 -8.99 19.52 -0.93
C TYR A 43 -9.10 20.61 -2.01
N GLY A 44 -9.93 20.40 -3.03
CA GLY A 44 -10.11 21.29 -4.18
C GLY A 44 -9.30 20.86 -5.41
N SER A 45 -9.38 21.65 -6.48
CA SER A 45 -8.73 21.32 -7.76
C SER A 45 -7.20 21.36 -7.68
N LEU A 46 -6.57 20.46 -8.45
CA LEU A 46 -5.12 20.37 -8.57
C LEU A 46 -4.58 21.50 -9.46
N GLN A 47 -3.46 22.08 -9.05
CA GLN A 47 -2.75 23.13 -9.74
C GLN A 47 -1.28 22.80 -9.76
N GLU A 48 -0.57 23.12 -10.84
CA GLU A 48 0.89 23.04 -10.88
C GLU A 48 1.49 23.86 -9.73
N LYS A 49 2.41 23.23 -9.00
CA LYS A 49 3.13 23.87 -7.90
C LYS A 49 4.62 23.69 -8.11
N LEU A 50 5.37 24.78 -8.00
CA LEU A 50 6.82 24.71 -7.87
C LEU A 50 7.20 24.19 -6.48
N PRO A 51 8.26 23.37 -6.36
CA PRO A 51 8.82 23.04 -5.07
C PRO A 51 9.37 24.32 -4.43
N LEU A 52 9.18 24.50 -3.12
CA LEU A 52 9.67 25.69 -2.42
C LEU A 52 11.18 25.86 -2.50
N ASN A 53 11.90 24.77 -2.75
CA ASN A 53 13.33 24.72 -2.94
C ASN A 53 13.78 24.55 -4.39
N THR A 54 12.97 24.98 -5.35
CA THR A 54 13.25 24.78 -6.78
C THR A 54 14.63 25.30 -7.22
N ALA A 55 15.13 26.37 -6.61
CA ALA A 55 16.46 26.93 -6.90
C ALA A 55 17.63 26.04 -6.45
N GLU A 56 17.39 25.07 -5.56
CA GLU A 56 18.39 24.12 -5.06
C GLU A 56 18.36 22.79 -5.82
N LEU A 57 17.37 22.59 -6.70
CA LEU A 57 17.25 21.36 -7.48
C LEU A 57 18.22 21.36 -8.67
N PRO A 58 18.59 20.17 -9.18
CA PRO A 58 19.33 20.03 -10.43
C PRO A 58 18.70 20.82 -11.58
N ALA A 59 19.52 21.22 -12.56
CA ALA A 59 19.14 22.16 -13.62
C ALA A 59 17.91 21.70 -14.44
N ASP A 60 17.73 20.39 -14.61
CA ASP A 60 16.61 19.76 -15.30
C ASP A 60 15.31 19.71 -14.49
N LEU A 61 15.37 19.97 -13.18
CA LEU A 61 14.22 20.06 -12.27
C LEU A 61 14.00 21.47 -11.70
N SER A 62 14.99 22.36 -11.83
CA SER A 62 14.87 23.75 -11.39
C SER A 62 13.87 24.51 -12.26
N GLY A 63 12.93 25.21 -11.62
CA GLY A 63 11.82 25.90 -12.29
C GLY A 63 10.71 24.97 -12.81
N ILE A 64 10.77 23.65 -12.55
CA ILE A 64 9.78 22.69 -13.03
C ILE A 64 8.75 22.36 -11.94
N PRO A 65 7.44 22.50 -12.21
CA PRO A 65 6.40 21.99 -11.32
C PRO A 65 6.37 20.46 -11.35
N ILE A 66 6.96 19.81 -10.34
CA ILE A 66 7.04 18.34 -10.25
C ILE A 66 5.65 17.72 -9.96
N LEU A 67 4.83 18.39 -9.16
CA LEU A 67 3.50 17.93 -8.78
C LEU A 67 2.41 18.96 -9.11
N LYS A 68 1.21 18.45 -9.41
CA LYS A 68 -0.02 19.22 -9.21
C LYS A 68 -0.62 18.91 -7.84
N LEU A 69 -0.97 19.97 -7.09
CA LEU A 69 -1.50 19.88 -5.73
C LEU A 69 -2.66 20.86 -5.52
N PRO A 70 -3.51 20.66 -4.49
CA PRO A 70 -4.56 21.59 -4.17
C PRO A 70 -3.98 22.93 -3.73
N ARG A 71 -4.69 24.03 -4.02
CA ARG A 71 -4.16 25.41 -3.94
C ARG A 71 -3.36 25.72 -2.66
N ALA A 72 -3.81 25.23 -1.51
CA ALA A 72 -3.27 25.55 -0.19
C ALA A 72 -2.07 24.69 0.25
N PHE A 73 -1.73 23.64 -0.51
CA PHE A 73 -0.60 22.76 -0.22
C PHE A 73 0.68 23.26 -0.90
N LYS A 74 1.80 22.93 -0.27
CA LYS A 74 3.16 23.24 -0.70
C LYS A 74 4.01 21.98 -0.57
N TYR A 75 5.18 21.98 -1.19
CA TYR A 75 6.12 20.88 -1.02
C TYR A 75 7.58 21.30 -1.22
N THR A 76 8.48 20.46 -0.75
CA THR A 76 9.91 20.44 -1.09
C THR A 76 10.26 19.12 -1.78
N ALA A 77 11.34 19.08 -2.57
CA ALA A 77 11.84 17.87 -3.23
C ALA A 77 13.32 17.63 -2.86
N PHE A 78 13.73 16.38 -2.66
CA PHE A 78 15.08 16.03 -2.24
C PHE A 78 15.40 14.56 -2.52
N SER A 79 16.66 14.16 -2.27
CA SER A 79 17.18 12.81 -2.49
C SER A 79 16.84 12.29 -3.88
N ILE A 80 17.39 12.91 -4.92
CA ILE A 80 17.14 12.55 -6.32
C ILE A 80 18.17 11.50 -6.75
N THR A 81 17.74 10.51 -7.55
CA THR A 81 18.63 9.47 -8.13
C THR A 81 19.95 10.05 -8.62
N GLY A 82 21.07 9.40 -8.28
CA GLY A 82 22.40 9.80 -8.70
C GLY A 82 23.04 10.92 -7.87
N GLN A 83 22.30 11.63 -7.01
CA GLN A 83 22.91 12.61 -6.10
C GLN A 83 23.84 11.92 -5.09
N PRO A 84 24.94 12.57 -4.68
CA PRO A 84 25.80 12.06 -3.63
C PRO A 84 25.07 12.05 -2.27
N MET A 85 25.39 11.07 -1.44
CA MET A 85 24.86 10.88 -0.09
C MET A 85 25.95 11.01 0.98
N ASP A 86 25.55 11.08 2.25
CA ASP A 86 26.45 11.28 3.39
C ASP A 86 27.37 10.09 3.69
N ASP A 87 27.03 8.90 3.18
CA ASP A 87 27.85 7.68 3.28
C ASP A 87 28.87 7.52 2.14
N GLY A 88 28.94 8.51 1.24
CA GLY A 88 29.85 8.50 0.09
C GLY A 88 29.34 7.73 -1.12
N PHE A 89 28.14 7.15 -1.06
CA PHE A 89 27.46 6.54 -2.20
C PHE A 89 26.55 7.54 -2.92
N THR A 90 25.86 7.07 -3.95
CA THR A 90 24.85 7.83 -4.68
C THR A 90 23.46 7.28 -4.39
N VAL A 91 22.45 8.15 -4.48
CA VAL A 91 21.03 7.76 -4.38
C VAL A 91 20.70 6.75 -5.48
N ALA A 92 20.27 5.55 -5.09
CA ALA A 92 19.83 4.52 -6.01
C ALA A 92 18.49 4.87 -6.66
N ARG A 93 18.19 4.30 -7.83
CA ARG A 93 16.92 4.53 -8.54
C ARG A 93 15.76 3.69 -7.97
N GLY A 94 14.56 3.79 -8.55
CA GLY A 94 13.42 2.91 -8.25
C GLY A 94 12.82 3.17 -6.86
N HIS A 95 12.61 4.44 -6.50
CA HIS A 95 12.11 4.80 -5.18
C HIS A 95 10.68 4.31 -4.95
N ASP A 96 10.47 3.47 -3.95
CA ASP A 96 9.17 2.81 -3.76
C ASP A 96 8.63 3.02 -2.34
N GLY A 97 8.06 1.99 -1.72
CA GLY A 97 7.51 2.01 -0.37
C GLY A 97 8.43 2.65 0.66
N MET A 98 7.83 3.44 1.55
CA MET A 98 8.54 4.00 2.69
C MET A 98 7.61 4.23 3.87
N ALA A 99 8.21 4.37 5.05
CA ALA A 99 7.54 4.86 6.24
C ALA A 99 8.32 5.97 6.93
N ALA A 100 7.59 6.79 7.69
CA ALA A 100 8.12 7.88 8.48
C ALA A 100 8.08 7.56 9.98
N PHE A 101 9.21 7.79 10.65
CA PHE A 101 9.41 7.53 12.06
C PHE A 101 9.86 8.80 12.79
N PRO A 102 9.52 8.98 14.07
CA PRO A 102 9.93 10.15 14.84
C PRO A 102 11.46 10.13 15.09
N GLY A 103 12.13 11.22 14.77
CA GLY A 103 13.54 11.46 15.10
C GLY A 103 13.72 12.46 16.23
N ALA A 104 14.97 12.66 16.67
CA ALA A 104 15.30 13.68 17.67
C ALA A 104 15.05 15.10 17.13
N ASN A 105 14.83 16.07 18.00
CA ASN A 105 14.68 17.49 17.63
C ASN A 105 13.62 17.76 16.54
N ASN A 106 12.49 17.05 16.59
CA ASN A 106 11.40 17.13 15.60
C ASN A 106 11.82 16.78 14.16
N THR A 107 12.89 16.00 14.01
CA THR A 107 13.22 15.39 12.71
C THR A 107 12.29 14.23 12.41
N THR A 108 12.17 13.90 11.13
CA THR A 108 11.52 12.68 10.65
C THR A 108 12.59 11.78 10.03
N ILE A 109 12.56 10.50 10.37
CA ILE A 109 13.41 9.47 9.75
C ILE A 109 12.54 8.73 8.74
N LEU A 110 12.94 8.70 7.48
CA LEU A 110 12.32 7.87 6.45
C LEU A 110 13.19 6.65 6.21
N VAL A 111 12.59 5.49 6.02
CA VAL A 111 13.27 4.31 5.44
C VAL A 111 12.54 4.00 4.14
N ARG A 112 13.25 4.06 3.02
CA ARG A 112 12.70 4.01 1.66
C ARG A 112 13.30 2.85 0.87
N ASN A 113 12.44 2.09 0.21
CA ASN A 113 12.81 1.00 -0.68
C ASN A 113 13.34 1.46 -2.05
N HIS A 114 14.03 0.53 -2.69
CA HIS A 114 14.51 0.61 -4.06
C HIS A 114 14.09 -0.64 -4.85
N GLU A 115 13.07 -0.52 -5.70
CA GLU A 115 12.44 -1.62 -6.45
C GLU A 115 13.27 -2.01 -7.68
N LEU A 116 14.40 -2.66 -7.44
CA LEU A 116 15.40 -2.95 -8.47
C LEU A 116 15.54 -4.43 -8.79
N ARG A 117 15.44 -4.75 -10.09
CA ARG A 117 15.84 -6.05 -10.64
C ARG A 117 17.36 -6.14 -10.65
N THR A 118 17.91 -7.36 -10.66
CA THR A 118 19.37 -7.60 -10.72
C THR A 118 20.08 -6.86 -11.86
N SER A 119 19.39 -6.65 -12.98
CA SER A 119 19.92 -5.95 -14.16
C SER A 119 19.76 -4.42 -14.12
N SER A 120 19.17 -3.85 -13.07
CA SER A 120 18.93 -2.40 -12.98
C SER A 120 20.24 -1.62 -12.83
N SER A 121 20.25 -0.40 -13.38
CA SER A 121 21.31 0.60 -13.12
C SER A 121 21.14 1.23 -11.74
N ASP A 122 22.15 2.01 -11.30
CA ASP A 122 22.09 2.85 -10.09
C ASP A 122 21.65 2.06 -8.84
N PRO A 123 22.46 1.05 -8.45
CA PRO A 123 22.10 0.08 -7.42
C PRO A 123 22.15 0.70 -6.02
N VAL A 124 21.53 0.05 -5.04
CA VAL A 124 21.84 0.29 -3.64
C VAL A 124 23.26 -0.26 -3.36
N GLN A 125 24.14 0.62 -2.91
CA GLN A 125 25.57 0.35 -2.74
C GLN A 125 25.90 0.07 -1.27
N GLY A 126 26.89 -0.79 -1.04
CA GLY A 126 27.26 -1.18 0.31
C GLY A 126 28.20 -2.39 0.40
N GLY A 127 28.93 -2.49 1.51
CA GLY A 127 29.80 -3.63 1.81
C GLY A 127 29.12 -4.80 2.52
N ILE A 128 27.96 -4.56 3.16
CA ILE A 128 27.13 -5.57 3.81
C ILE A 128 25.93 -5.83 2.88
N LYS A 129 25.80 -7.06 2.37
CA LYS A 129 24.79 -7.43 1.37
C LYS A 129 24.22 -8.83 1.63
N TYR A 130 22.94 -9.02 1.31
CA TYR A 130 22.31 -10.35 1.33
C TYR A 130 22.84 -11.21 0.18
N SER A 131 22.79 -10.66 -1.04
CA SER A 131 23.40 -11.23 -2.24
C SER A 131 24.28 -10.19 -2.95
N THR A 132 25.43 -10.61 -3.46
CA THR A 132 26.32 -9.74 -4.23
C THR A 132 25.81 -9.45 -5.65
N GLU A 133 24.90 -10.28 -6.17
CA GLU A 133 24.29 -10.16 -7.50
C GLU A 133 23.06 -9.22 -7.50
N ALA A 134 22.48 -9.01 -6.32
CA ALA A 134 21.28 -8.23 -6.14
C ALA A 134 21.62 -6.75 -5.88
N VAL A 135 20.73 -5.87 -6.35
CA VAL A 135 20.99 -4.42 -6.45
C VAL A 135 19.93 -3.55 -5.79
N GLY A 136 18.83 -4.13 -5.31
CA GLY A 136 17.83 -3.45 -4.49
C GLY A 136 18.27 -3.30 -3.05
N GLY A 137 17.38 -2.73 -2.24
CA GLY A 137 17.63 -2.45 -0.84
C GLY A 137 16.82 -1.25 -0.35
N THR A 138 17.35 -0.57 0.67
CA THR A 138 16.75 0.64 1.24
C THR A 138 17.76 1.75 1.47
N SER A 139 17.29 3.00 1.48
CA SER A 139 18.01 4.14 2.04
C SER A 139 17.25 4.71 3.25
N THR A 140 17.99 5.23 4.22
CA THR A 140 17.46 5.99 5.35
C THR A 140 17.71 7.48 5.13
N LEU A 141 16.67 8.31 5.30
CA LEU A 141 16.73 9.76 5.15
C LEU A 141 16.34 10.43 6.47
N VAL A 142 17.04 11.48 6.86
CA VAL A 142 16.70 12.32 8.02
C VAL A 142 16.25 13.68 7.51
N VAL A 143 15.01 14.03 7.79
CA VAL A 143 14.37 15.27 7.34
C VAL A 143 14.12 16.20 8.52
N GLY A 144 14.49 17.46 8.39
CA GLY A 144 14.29 18.51 9.38
C GLY A 144 12.82 18.95 9.51
N ALA A 145 12.52 19.66 10.60
CA ALA A 145 11.20 20.25 10.83
C ALA A 145 10.80 21.32 9.79
N ASP A 146 11.78 21.85 9.06
CA ASP A 146 11.63 22.73 7.90
C ASP A 146 11.37 21.98 6.58
N ARG A 147 11.21 20.63 6.64
CA ARG A 147 10.97 19.71 5.51
C ARG A 147 12.14 19.69 4.53
N ARG A 148 13.35 19.84 5.06
CA ARG A 148 14.60 19.76 4.28
C ARG A 148 15.39 18.53 4.66
N LEU A 149 16.03 17.92 3.67
CA LEU A 149 16.93 16.79 3.90
C LEU A 149 18.14 17.26 4.70
N ILE A 150 18.38 16.61 5.85
CA ILE A 150 19.56 16.85 6.70
C ILE A 150 20.66 15.88 6.31
N LYS A 151 20.32 14.61 6.12
CA LYS A 151 21.24 13.56 5.68
C LYS A 151 20.51 12.34 5.12
N HIS A 152 21.21 11.52 4.34
CA HIS A 152 20.75 10.22 3.87
C HIS A 152 21.90 9.25 3.60
N PHE A 153 21.61 7.95 3.69
CA PHE A 153 22.56 6.86 3.52
C PHE A 153 21.84 5.54 3.20
N ASN A 154 22.54 4.54 2.66
CA ASN A 154 21.98 3.21 2.41
C ASN A 154 21.85 2.39 3.71
N SER A 155 20.72 1.71 3.88
CA SER A 155 20.36 0.98 5.11
C SER A 155 20.12 -0.52 4.95
N LEU A 156 19.81 -1.00 3.74
CA LEU A 156 19.73 -2.43 3.39
C LEU A 156 20.28 -2.58 1.98
N ALA A 157 21.04 -3.65 1.69
CA ALA A 157 21.56 -3.88 0.34
C ALA A 157 21.61 -5.38 -0.01
N GLY A 158 21.60 -5.66 -1.31
CA GLY A 158 21.71 -7.03 -1.83
C GLY A 158 20.39 -7.79 -1.84
N THR A 159 19.26 -7.09 -1.87
CA THR A 159 17.90 -7.63 -2.05
C THR A 159 17.38 -7.28 -3.45
N ILE A 160 16.26 -7.87 -3.88
CA ILE A 160 15.71 -7.75 -5.23
C ILE A 160 14.27 -7.23 -5.16
N ARG A 161 13.97 -6.22 -5.99
CA ARG A 161 12.62 -5.66 -6.15
C ARG A 161 11.96 -5.36 -4.81
N ASN A 162 12.63 -4.56 -3.99
CA ASN A 162 12.03 -4.05 -2.77
C ASN A 162 10.87 -3.12 -3.16
N CYS A 163 9.64 -3.63 -3.15
CA CYS A 163 8.44 -2.90 -3.58
C CYS A 163 7.93 -2.03 -2.43
N ALA A 164 6.83 -2.41 -1.81
CA ALA A 164 6.31 -1.78 -0.61
C ALA A 164 6.86 -2.44 0.67
N GLY A 165 6.07 -2.43 1.73
CA GLY A 165 6.49 -2.89 3.04
C GLY A 165 5.54 -2.42 4.11
N GLY A 166 6.03 -2.30 5.34
CA GLY A 166 5.22 -1.78 6.44
C GLY A 166 6.01 -1.31 7.65
N PRO A 167 5.57 -0.24 8.33
CA PRO A 167 6.18 0.17 9.58
C PRO A 167 5.79 -0.76 10.72
N THR A 168 6.72 -0.96 11.63
CA THR A 168 6.47 -1.66 12.90
C THR A 168 6.29 -0.68 14.06
N PRO A 169 5.53 -1.06 15.11
CA PRO A 169 5.41 -0.28 16.34
C PRO A 169 6.73 -0.08 17.09
N TRP A 170 7.74 -0.93 16.85
CA TRP A 170 9.05 -0.87 17.48
C TRP A 170 10.11 -0.18 16.62
N ARG A 171 9.67 0.70 15.71
CA ARG A 171 10.51 1.61 14.91
C ARG A 171 11.45 0.90 13.94
N THR A 172 10.91 -0.09 13.24
CA THR A 172 11.55 -0.71 12.08
C THR A 172 10.63 -0.61 10.86
N TRP A 173 11.21 -0.71 9.68
CA TRP A 173 10.54 -0.89 8.40
C TRP A 173 10.77 -2.32 7.94
N ILE A 174 9.70 -3.04 7.59
CA ILE A 174 9.80 -4.34 6.93
C ILE A 174 9.76 -4.07 5.43
N SER A 175 10.87 -4.33 4.74
CA SER A 175 11.01 -4.21 3.29
C SER A 175 10.68 -5.54 2.62
N CYS A 176 9.86 -5.51 1.57
CA CYS A 176 9.33 -6.70 0.90
C CYS A 176 9.98 -6.93 -0.46
N GLU A 177 10.56 -8.10 -0.70
CA GLU A 177 11.00 -8.50 -2.04
C GLU A 177 9.83 -9.05 -2.88
N GLU A 178 9.45 -8.33 -3.93
CA GLU A 178 8.38 -8.75 -4.85
C GLU A 178 8.95 -9.66 -5.95
N THR A 179 9.42 -10.84 -5.55
CA THR A 179 10.01 -11.82 -6.46
C THR A 179 9.95 -13.24 -5.89
N PHE A 180 10.10 -14.26 -6.74
CA PHE A 180 10.41 -15.62 -6.33
C PHE A 180 11.77 -16.09 -6.87
N SER A 181 12.64 -15.15 -7.25
CA SER A 181 13.88 -15.48 -7.93
C SER A 181 14.87 -16.25 -7.04
N THR A 182 15.82 -16.89 -7.70
CA THR A 182 17.05 -17.41 -7.11
C THR A 182 18.21 -16.80 -7.90
N THR A 183 19.33 -16.47 -7.26
CA THR A 183 20.52 -15.94 -7.95
C THR A 183 21.00 -16.87 -9.08
N LEU A 184 21.78 -16.33 -10.02
CA LEU A 184 22.12 -17.04 -11.27
C LEU A 184 22.86 -18.36 -11.06
N ASN A 185 23.61 -18.47 -9.97
CA ASN A 185 24.32 -19.69 -9.58
C ASN A 185 23.49 -20.65 -8.70
N GLY A 186 22.21 -20.35 -8.48
CA GLY A 186 21.30 -21.16 -7.66
C GLY A 186 21.55 -21.09 -6.16
N SER A 187 22.45 -20.21 -5.69
CA SER A 187 22.98 -20.25 -4.33
C SER A 187 22.13 -19.50 -3.29
N ILE A 188 21.41 -18.45 -3.71
CA ILE A 188 20.66 -17.59 -2.79
C ILE A 188 19.23 -17.44 -3.32
N ARG A 189 18.27 -17.93 -2.52
CA ARG A 189 16.83 -17.74 -2.76
C ARG A 189 16.42 -16.31 -2.34
N HIS A 190 15.52 -15.71 -3.11
CA HIS A 190 14.87 -14.43 -2.84
C HIS A 190 13.36 -14.60 -2.74
N GLY A 191 12.67 -13.50 -2.41
CA GLY A 191 11.23 -13.45 -2.15
C GLY A 191 10.92 -13.42 -0.67
N TYR A 192 11.76 -12.72 0.12
CA TYR A 192 11.61 -12.63 1.56
C TYR A 192 11.41 -11.18 2.02
N ASN A 193 10.90 -11.06 3.25
CA ASN A 193 10.86 -9.80 3.98
C ASN A 193 12.15 -9.57 4.77
N PHE A 194 12.55 -8.30 4.92
CA PHE A 194 13.75 -7.88 5.66
C PHE A 194 13.43 -6.73 6.62
N GLU A 195 13.88 -6.85 7.86
CA GLU A 195 13.64 -5.82 8.88
C GLU A 195 14.79 -4.79 8.94
N VAL A 196 14.46 -3.50 8.79
CA VAL A 196 15.42 -2.38 8.78
C VAL A 196 15.08 -1.41 9.90
N ILE A 197 16.04 -1.10 10.77
CA ILE A 197 15.83 -0.18 11.89
C ILE A 197 15.75 1.28 11.42
N ALA A 198 14.79 2.04 11.95
CA ALA A 198 14.67 3.47 11.73
C ALA A 198 15.53 4.26 12.73
N ASP A 199 16.85 4.23 12.54
CA ASP A 199 17.86 4.95 13.32
C ASP A 199 18.66 5.89 12.41
N PRO A 200 18.84 7.17 12.78
CA PRO A 200 19.57 8.13 11.94
C PRO A 200 21.06 7.78 11.77
N ASN A 201 21.60 6.80 12.49
CA ASN A 201 23.02 6.43 12.46
C ASN A 201 23.22 4.91 12.25
N SER A 202 22.22 4.17 11.77
CA SER A 202 22.35 2.71 11.61
C SER A 202 23.42 2.30 10.61
N GLY A 203 23.61 3.10 9.54
CA GLY A 203 24.26 2.62 8.33
C GLY A 203 23.51 1.41 7.75
N LEU A 204 24.25 0.56 7.04
CA LEU A 204 23.75 -0.72 6.53
C LEU A 204 23.51 -1.72 7.67
N VAL A 205 22.32 -2.33 7.67
CA VAL A 205 21.98 -3.42 8.59
C VAL A 205 22.52 -4.76 8.07
N ASN A 206 22.65 -5.75 8.96
CA ASN A 206 22.86 -7.13 8.54
C ASN A 206 21.56 -7.68 7.94
N PRO A 207 21.54 -8.12 6.67
CA PRO A 207 20.29 -8.49 6.01
C PRO A 207 19.92 -9.93 6.35
N VAL A 208 18.95 -10.10 7.25
CA VAL A 208 18.41 -11.40 7.65
C VAL A 208 17.06 -11.62 6.97
N PRO A 209 16.90 -12.62 6.08
CA PRO A 209 15.61 -12.92 5.47
C PRO A 209 14.66 -13.55 6.48
N LEU A 210 13.44 -13.02 6.59
CA LEU A 210 12.39 -13.50 7.49
C LEU A 210 11.64 -14.69 6.86
N ARG A 211 12.33 -15.83 6.73
CA ARG A 211 11.87 -17.00 5.96
C ARG A 211 10.50 -17.55 6.37
N GLU A 212 10.18 -17.55 7.66
CA GLU A 212 8.91 -18.10 8.17
C GLU A 212 7.70 -17.19 7.92
N MET A 213 7.92 -15.94 7.47
CA MET A 213 6.86 -15.09 6.91
C MET A 213 6.47 -15.52 5.48
N GLY A 214 7.26 -16.38 4.88
CA GLY A 214 6.96 -17.03 3.61
C GLY A 214 7.85 -16.54 2.47
N ARG A 215 7.92 -17.36 1.41
CA ARG A 215 8.62 -17.06 0.18
C ARG A 215 7.64 -16.92 -0.98
N PHE A 216 7.41 -15.70 -1.44
CA PHE A 216 6.52 -15.35 -2.55
C PHE A 216 6.77 -13.90 -2.97
N ASN A 217 5.97 -13.40 -3.92
CA ASN A 217 5.97 -12.01 -4.37
C ASN A 217 5.39 -11.08 -3.29
N HIS A 218 6.12 -10.81 -2.20
CA HIS A 218 5.64 -9.92 -1.15
C HIS A 218 5.50 -8.50 -1.68
N GLU A 219 4.33 -7.90 -1.49
CA GLU A 219 4.17 -6.47 -1.74
C GLU A 219 4.38 -5.65 -0.47
N ALA A 220 3.47 -5.83 0.49
CA ALA A 220 3.39 -4.97 1.66
C ALA A 220 3.06 -5.76 2.91
N VAL A 221 3.31 -5.12 4.05
CA VAL A 221 2.90 -5.68 5.33
C VAL A 221 2.19 -4.64 6.20
N ALA A 222 1.28 -5.11 7.05
CA ALA A 222 0.64 -4.30 8.07
C ALA A 222 0.79 -5.00 9.43
N VAL A 223 1.30 -4.30 10.43
CA VAL A 223 1.53 -4.88 11.76
C VAL A 223 0.44 -4.45 12.74
N ASP A 224 -0.24 -5.41 13.37
CA ASP A 224 -1.13 -5.12 14.49
C ASP A 224 -0.30 -4.82 15.75
N PRO A 225 -0.30 -3.58 16.28
CA PRO A 225 0.47 -3.20 17.47
C PRO A 225 0.04 -3.93 18.75
N LYS A 226 -1.19 -4.46 18.81
CA LYS A 226 -1.68 -5.16 19.99
C LYS A 226 -1.06 -6.55 20.08
N THR A 227 -1.17 -7.35 19.01
CA THR A 227 -0.75 -8.75 18.99
C THR A 227 0.69 -8.95 18.51
N GLY A 228 1.18 -8.05 17.64
CA GLY A 228 2.43 -8.25 16.91
C GLY A 228 2.28 -9.11 15.66
N TYR A 229 1.05 -9.47 15.27
CA TYR A 229 0.80 -10.20 14.03
C TYR A 229 1.10 -9.32 12.83
N VAL A 230 1.63 -9.93 11.79
CA VAL A 230 1.99 -9.27 10.54
C VAL A 230 1.04 -9.78 9.46
N TYR A 231 0.37 -8.88 8.77
CA TYR A 231 -0.54 -9.20 7.67
C TYR A 231 0.15 -8.85 6.37
N GLU A 232 0.10 -9.74 5.38
CA GLU A 232 0.96 -9.68 4.20
C GLU A 232 0.14 -9.85 2.92
N THR A 233 0.54 -9.12 1.90
CA THR A 233 -0.05 -9.15 0.56
C THR A 233 0.93 -9.72 -0.45
N GLU A 234 0.39 -10.21 -1.57
CA GLU A 234 1.17 -10.82 -2.64
C GLU A 234 0.74 -10.27 -4.00
N ASP A 235 1.67 -9.69 -4.77
CA ASP A 235 1.36 -9.20 -6.11
C ASP A 235 1.36 -10.34 -7.14
N ARG A 236 0.19 -11.00 -7.24
CA ARG A 236 -0.14 -12.03 -8.23
C ARG A 236 -1.62 -11.95 -8.62
N GLY A 237 -1.93 -12.34 -9.86
CA GLY A 237 -3.30 -12.39 -10.37
C GLY A 237 -4.22 -13.40 -9.67
N ASP A 238 -3.68 -14.26 -8.81
CA ASP A 238 -4.39 -15.26 -8.01
C ASP A 238 -3.90 -15.26 -6.55
N SER A 239 -3.47 -14.11 -6.03
CA SER A 239 -2.92 -13.98 -4.67
C SER A 239 -3.89 -14.35 -3.54
N CYS A 240 -3.34 -14.59 -2.36
CA CYS A 240 -4.09 -14.66 -1.10
C CYS A 240 -3.73 -13.49 -0.17
N PHE A 241 -4.49 -13.33 0.91
CA PHE A 241 -4.15 -12.43 2.01
C PHE A 241 -3.65 -13.23 3.20
N TYR A 242 -2.47 -12.90 3.73
CA TYR A 242 -1.75 -13.72 4.69
C TYR A 242 -1.67 -13.07 6.07
N ARG A 243 -1.38 -13.91 7.08
CA ARG A 243 -1.10 -13.51 8.46
C ARG A 243 0.04 -14.36 9.01
N PHE A 244 1.14 -13.72 9.35
CA PHE A 244 2.21 -14.30 10.15
C PHE A 244 1.98 -14.04 11.64
N VAL A 245 2.07 -15.12 12.42
CA VAL A 245 1.98 -15.14 13.87
C VAL A 245 3.37 -15.43 14.44
N PRO A 246 4.09 -14.43 14.96
CA PRO A 246 5.44 -14.63 15.51
C PRO A 246 5.44 -15.54 16.75
N ASN A 247 6.51 -16.33 16.93
CA ASN A 247 6.72 -17.18 18.11
C ASN A 247 6.87 -16.36 19.41
N VAL A 248 7.32 -15.12 19.29
CA VAL A 248 7.38 -14.16 20.39
C VAL A 248 6.71 -12.87 19.96
N ARG A 249 5.96 -12.22 20.87
CA ARG A 249 5.38 -10.90 20.59
C ARG A 249 6.52 -9.90 20.35
N PRO A 250 6.69 -9.34 19.14
CA PRO A 250 7.84 -8.52 18.83
C PRO A 250 7.78 -7.17 19.52
N THR A 251 8.93 -6.70 19.98
CA THR A 251 9.08 -5.40 20.67
C THR A 251 10.32 -4.63 20.26
N LYS A 252 11.19 -5.24 19.44
CA LYS A 252 12.45 -4.69 18.94
C LYS A 252 12.86 -5.44 17.68
N VAL A 253 13.81 -4.84 16.95
CA VAL A 253 14.48 -5.48 15.80
C VAL A 253 15.01 -6.87 16.17
N GLY A 254 14.84 -7.83 15.27
CA GLY A 254 15.30 -9.21 15.42
C GLY A 254 14.38 -10.13 16.21
N ASP A 255 13.28 -9.62 16.79
CA ASP A 255 12.28 -10.51 17.40
C ASP A 255 11.51 -11.34 16.35
N LEU A 256 11.31 -10.81 15.14
CA LEU A 256 10.68 -11.54 14.02
C LEU A 256 11.57 -12.67 13.48
N GLU A 257 12.89 -12.57 13.65
CA GLU A 257 13.86 -13.61 13.22
C GLU A 257 13.71 -14.91 14.02
N LYS A 258 12.97 -14.90 15.14
CA LYS A 258 12.70 -16.09 15.97
C LYS A 258 11.61 -17.00 15.40
N GLY A 259 11.13 -16.72 14.18
CA GLY A 259 10.14 -17.52 13.49
C GLY A 259 8.71 -17.34 14.01
N GLY A 260 7.79 -18.13 13.49
CA GLY A 260 6.37 -18.07 13.75
C GLY A 260 5.59 -19.09 12.92
N SER A 261 4.35 -18.74 12.55
CA SER A 261 3.52 -19.56 11.69
C SER A 261 2.76 -18.67 10.71
N LEU A 262 2.77 -19.05 9.44
CA LEU A 262 2.07 -18.37 8.36
C LEU A 262 0.67 -18.98 8.16
N TYR A 263 -0.29 -18.11 7.91
CA TYR A 263 -1.68 -18.46 7.62
C TYR A 263 -2.20 -17.66 6.43
N ALA A 264 -3.24 -18.18 5.76
CA ALA A 264 -3.98 -17.46 4.74
C ALA A 264 -5.46 -17.31 5.13
N LEU A 265 -6.06 -16.18 4.73
CA LEU A 265 -7.44 -15.83 5.06
C LEU A 265 -8.42 -16.70 4.25
N LYS A 266 -9.41 -17.26 4.93
CA LYS A 266 -10.53 -18.01 4.33
C LYS A 266 -11.86 -17.38 4.74
N VAL A 267 -12.75 -17.16 3.78
CA VAL A 267 -14.10 -16.65 4.04
C VAL A 267 -15.02 -17.79 4.47
N ILE A 268 -15.78 -17.58 5.56
CA ILE A 268 -16.71 -18.57 6.12
C ILE A 268 -18.08 -18.47 5.44
N GLY A 269 -18.73 -19.62 5.20
CA GLY A 269 -20.17 -19.68 4.90
C GLY A 269 -20.57 -19.31 3.48
N MET A 270 -19.62 -19.18 2.55
CA MET A 270 -19.89 -19.03 1.12
C MET A 270 -19.90 -20.41 0.45
N ASN A 271 -20.82 -20.64 -0.50
CA ASN A 271 -20.94 -21.91 -1.23
C ASN A 271 -19.75 -22.21 -2.18
N ASN A 272 -18.71 -21.37 -2.17
CA ASN A 272 -17.52 -21.51 -2.99
C ASN A 272 -16.31 -21.87 -2.11
N PHE A 273 -15.66 -22.99 -2.44
CA PHE A 273 -14.38 -23.38 -1.83
C PHE A 273 -13.28 -22.53 -2.47
N ALA A 274 -12.52 -21.78 -1.65
CA ALA A 274 -11.64 -20.70 -2.11
C ALA A 274 -12.40 -19.58 -2.85
N LEU A 275 -13.09 -18.73 -2.09
CA LEU A 275 -13.87 -17.62 -2.64
C LEU A 275 -12.99 -16.69 -3.49
N ASN A 276 -13.32 -16.58 -4.77
CA ASN A 276 -12.76 -15.58 -5.68
C ASN A 276 -13.47 -14.22 -5.48
N THR A 277 -12.77 -13.24 -4.90
CA THR A 277 -13.35 -11.94 -4.51
C THR A 277 -13.27 -10.87 -5.60
N ILE A 278 -12.81 -11.24 -6.79
CA ILE A 278 -12.35 -10.32 -7.84
C ILE A 278 -13.51 -9.54 -8.46
N ASN A 279 -14.75 -10.03 -8.36
CA ASN A 279 -15.93 -9.44 -9.03
C ASN A 279 -15.78 -9.28 -10.56
N ASN A 280 -14.91 -10.07 -11.18
CA ASN A 280 -14.63 -10.01 -12.62
C ASN A 280 -14.84 -11.38 -13.29
N PRO A 281 -15.76 -11.50 -14.27
CA PRO A 281 -16.06 -12.78 -14.91
C PRO A 281 -14.90 -13.31 -15.77
N ASN A 282 -13.99 -12.44 -16.23
CA ASN A 282 -12.84 -12.86 -17.03
C ASN A 282 -11.78 -13.63 -16.21
N PHE A 283 -11.80 -13.49 -14.88
CA PHE A 283 -10.87 -14.12 -13.95
C PHE A 283 -11.58 -15.02 -12.94
N GLY A 284 -12.71 -15.60 -13.33
CA GLY A 284 -13.47 -16.56 -12.51
C GLY A 284 -14.28 -15.95 -11.35
N GLY A 285 -14.27 -14.63 -11.20
CA GLY A 285 -15.15 -13.90 -10.29
C GLY A 285 -16.56 -13.72 -10.88
N GLN A 286 -17.46 -13.09 -10.12
CA GLN A 286 -18.79 -12.74 -10.59
C GLN A 286 -19.09 -11.28 -10.20
N PRO A 287 -19.49 -10.39 -11.13
CA PRO A 287 -19.81 -9.01 -10.80
C PRO A 287 -20.84 -8.91 -9.67
N GLY A 288 -20.51 -8.12 -8.64
CA GLY A 288 -21.38 -7.89 -7.48
C GLY A 288 -21.52 -9.09 -6.54
N LEU A 289 -20.68 -10.13 -6.67
CA LEU A 289 -20.63 -11.26 -5.74
C LEU A 289 -20.29 -10.79 -4.32
N VAL A 290 -19.27 -9.93 -4.20
CA VAL A 290 -18.99 -9.20 -2.97
C VAL A 290 -19.33 -7.74 -3.18
N LYS A 291 -20.25 -7.19 -2.39
CA LYS A 291 -20.68 -5.79 -2.53
C LYS A 291 -19.82 -4.86 -1.68
N VAL A 292 -19.63 -3.63 -2.14
CA VAL A 292 -19.05 -2.58 -1.29
C VAL A 292 -19.89 -2.43 -0.01
N GLY A 293 -19.21 -2.40 1.14
CA GLY A 293 -19.79 -2.41 2.48
C GLY A 293 -20.20 -3.78 3.00
N GLN A 294 -20.16 -4.84 2.18
CA GLN A 294 -20.43 -6.20 2.65
C GLN A 294 -19.30 -6.67 3.56
N THR A 295 -19.69 -7.09 4.76
CA THR A 295 -18.77 -7.68 5.74
C THR A 295 -18.92 -9.19 5.71
N LEU A 296 -17.79 -9.89 5.63
CA LEU A 296 -17.71 -11.35 5.52
C LEU A 296 -16.95 -11.89 6.74
N PRO A 297 -17.49 -12.90 7.45
CA PRO A 297 -16.75 -13.58 8.51
C PRO A 297 -15.60 -14.41 7.92
N VAL A 298 -14.47 -14.45 8.63
CA VAL A 298 -13.27 -15.16 8.16
C VAL A 298 -12.69 -16.09 9.21
N GLU A 299 -11.94 -17.08 8.74
CA GLU A 299 -11.03 -17.92 9.50
C GLU A 299 -9.66 -17.98 8.80
N TRP A 300 -8.71 -18.68 9.39
CA TRP A 300 -7.34 -18.74 8.92
C TRP A 300 -6.87 -20.17 8.74
N VAL A 301 -6.36 -20.48 7.56
CA VAL A 301 -5.79 -21.80 7.25
C VAL A 301 -4.28 -21.74 7.35
N LYS A 302 -3.68 -22.71 8.04
CA LYS A 302 -2.23 -22.75 8.25
C LYS A 302 -1.51 -23.14 6.95
N ILE A 303 -0.39 -22.48 6.67
CA ILE A 303 0.56 -22.87 5.64
C ILE A 303 1.61 -23.78 6.27
N ASP A 304 1.78 -24.98 5.70
CA ASP A 304 2.69 -26.00 6.20
C ASP A 304 4.10 -25.81 5.63
N ASN A 305 4.22 -25.36 4.39
CA ASN A 305 5.50 -25.03 3.77
C ASN A 305 5.58 -23.54 3.39
N PRO A 306 5.98 -22.66 4.32
CA PRO A 306 6.10 -21.23 4.02
C PRO A 306 7.30 -20.90 3.11
N ASP A 307 8.34 -21.74 3.03
CA ASP A 307 9.57 -21.46 2.27
C ASP A 307 9.83 -22.50 1.16
N PRO A 308 8.90 -22.66 0.20
CA PRO A 308 9.05 -23.64 -0.87
C PRO A 308 10.25 -23.32 -1.77
N ASP A 309 10.91 -24.37 -2.27
CA ASP A 309 12.02 -24.22 -3.22
C ASP A 309 11.56 -23.75 -4.60
N GLU A 310 10.33 -24.13 -4.97
CA GLU A 310 9.74 -23.88 -6.29
C GLU A 310 8.34 -23.28 -6.16
N GLU A 311 7.94 -22.52 -7.18
CA GLU A 311 6.59 -22.04 -7.37
C GLU A 311 6.13 -22.45 -8.78
N SER A 312 5.05 -23.22 -8.86
CA SER A 312 4.54 -23.77 -10.11
C SER A 312 3.03 -23.90 -10.07
N SER A 313 2.35 -23.14 -10.94
CA SER A 313 0.91 -23.21 -11.12
C SER A 313 0.44 -24.55 -11.65
N SER A 314 1.20 -25.17 -12.56
CA SER A 314 0.86 -26.45 -13.16
C SER A 314 1.02 -27.62 -12.19
N ALA A 315 1.96 -27.52 -11.24
CA ALA A 315 2.15 -28.52 -10.19
C ALA A 315 1.32 -28.22 -8.93
N GLY A 316 0.70 -27.03 -8.81
CA GLY A 316 0.02 -26.59 -7.60
C GLY A 316 0.97 -26.40 -6.41
N VAL A 317 2.22 -26.03 -6.68
CA VAL A 317 3.28 -25.89 -5.67
C VAL A 317 3.57 -24.41 -5.45
N GLY A 318 3.58 -23.98 -4.18
CA GLY A 318 3.80 -22.60 -3.77
C GLY A 318 2.86 -22.22 -2.64
N VAL A 319 3.19 -21.14 -1.91
CA VAL A 319 2.44 -20.72 -0.74
C VAL A 319 0.95 -20.46 -1.06
N ARG A 320 0.67 -19.70 -2.15
CA ARG A 320 -0.73 -19.43 -2.56
C ARG A 320 -1.49 -20.66 -3.01
N TYR A 321 -0.84 -21.60 -3.70
CA TYR A 321 -1.50 -22.82 -4.17
C TYR A 321 -1.84 -23.75 -3.01
N GLU A 322 -0.95 -23.85 -2.01
CA GLU A 322 -1.24 -24.54 -0.77
C GLU A 322 -2.41 -23.89 -0.02
N ALA A 323 -2.39 -22.56 0.11
CA ALA A 323 -3.45 -21.78 0.75
C ALA A 323 -4.82 -22.00 0.09
N GLN A 324 -4.89 -21.85 -1.24
CA GLN A 324 -6.11 -22.04 -2.03
C GLN A 324 -6.62 -23.48 -1.94
N SER A 325 -5.73 -24.48 -1.95
CA SER A 325 -6.12 -25.89 -1.76
C SER A 325 -6.77 -26.16 -0.40
N LYS A 326 -6.51 -25.30 0.59
CA LYS A 326 -7.12 -25.31 1.92
C LYS A 326 -8.35 -24.39 2.03
N GLY A 327 -8.73 -23.74 0.93
CA GLY A 327 -9.93 -22.89 0.82
C GLY A 327 -9.69 -21.41 1.09
N ALA A 328 -8.44 -20.93 1.11
CA ALA A 328 -8.15 -19.50 1.24
C ALA A 328 -8.80 -18.68 0.11
N ALA A 329 -9.24 -17.47 0.44
CA ALA A 329 -9.84 -16.56 -0.53
C ALA A 329 -8.79 -16.02 -1.51
N ILE A 330 -9.24 -15.74 -2.73
CA ILE A 330 -8.41 -15.25 -3.83
C ILE A 330 -8.68 -13.76 -4.03
N PHE A 331 -7.61 -12.97 -3.99
CA PHE A 331 -7.58 -11.54 -4.30
C PHE A 331 -6.72 -11.33 -5.56
N PHE A 332 -7.06 -10.36 -6.39
CA PHE A 332 -6.33 -10.11 -7.65
C PHE A 332 -5.31 -8.98 -7.45
N ARG A 333 -4.02 -9.32 -7.49
CA ARG A 333 -2.89 -8.41 -7.27
C ARG A 333 -3.00 -7.70 -5.93
N GLY A 334 -2.82 -8.44 -4.84
CA GLY A 334 -2.77 -7.84 -3.51
C GLY A 334 -1.51 -6.98 -3.38
N GLU A 335 -1.67 -5.66 -3.33
CA GLU A 335 -0.54 -4.73 -3.29
C GLU A 335 -0.43 -4.06 -1.91
N GLY A 336 -0.31 -2.73 -1.83
CA GLY A 336 -0.14 -1.98 -0.59
C GLY A 336 -1.05 -2.43 0.57
N ALA A 337 -0.47 -2.45 1.77
CA ALA A 337 -1.17 -2.75 3.03
C ALA A 337 -0.74 -1.78 4.14
N TRP A 338 -1.67 -1.42 5.03
CA TRP A 338 -1.39 -0.52 6.14
C TRP A 338 -2.30 -0.75 7.34
N TYR A 339 -1.75 -0.71 8.55
CA TYR A 339 -2.54 -0.77 9.79
C TYR A 339 -2.97 0.64 10.23
N GLY A 340 -4.25 0.81 10.58
CA GLY A 340 -4.73 2.04 11.20
C GLY A 340 -6.13 1.90 11.76
N ASN A 341 -6.44 2.69 12.81
CA ASN A 341 -7.76 2.71 13.44
C ASN A 341 -8.28 1.33 13.92
N GLY A 342 -7.39 0.40 14.26
CA GLY A 342 -7.79 -0.95 14.68
C GLY A 342 -8.08 -1.92 13.52
N LEU A 343 -7.82 -1.50 12.28
CA LEU A 343 -8.08 -2.27 11.07
C LEU A 343 -6.79 -2.41 10.26
N VAL A 344 -6.75 -3.46 9.45
CA VAL A 344 -5.74 -3.65 8.40
C VAL A 344 -6.40 -3.33 7.07
N TYR A 345 -5.89 -2.33 6.37
CA TYR A 345 -6.32 -1.99 5.03
C TYR A 345 -5.35 -2.57 4.02
N PHE A 346 -5.85 -3.07 2.89
CA PHE A 346 -5.01 -3.45 1.77
C PHE A 346 -5.76 -3.23 0.45
N VAL A 347 -5.00 -3.17 -0.65
CA VAL A 347 -5.56 -2.99 -1.99
C VAL A 347 -5.50 -4.29 -2.78
N ALA A 348 -6.42 -4.43 -3.73
CA ALA A 348 -6.32 -5.40 -4.81
C ALA A 348 -6.34 -4.61 -6.12
N SER A 349 -5.16 -4.37 -6.69
CA SER A 349 -4.89 -3.36 -7.72
C SER A 349 -5.83 -3.42 -8.92
N GLN A 350 -6.17 -4.64 -9.33
CA GLN A 350 -6.92 -4.88 -10.58
C GLN A 350 -8.16 -5.75 -10.35
N GLY A 351 -8.64 -5.80 -9.11
CA GLY A 351 -9.97 -6.32 -8.78
C GLY A 351 -11.10 -5.43 -9.30
N GLY A 352 -12.32 -5.93 -9.25
CA GLY A 352 -13.53 -5.24 -9.71
C GLY A 352 -13.94 -5.60 -11.15
N PRO A 353 -15.11 -5.11 -11.59
CA PRO A 353 -15.64 -5.38 -12.92
C PRO A 353 -14.67 -4.95 -14.03
N PRO A 354 -14.73 -5.58 -15.22
CA PRO A 354 -13.85 -5.25 -16.34
C PRO A 354 -13.87 -3.76 -16.67
N VAL A 355 -12.70 -3.19 -16.98
CA VAL A 355 -12.60 -1.80 -17.41
C VAL A 355 -13.38 -1.58 -18.71
N SER A 356 -13.92 -0.36 -18.90
CA SER A 356 -14.78 -0.05 -20.03
C SER A 356 -14.04 0.17 -21.36
N SER A 357 -12.72 0.33 -21.33
CA SER A 357 -11.88 0.43 -22.54
C SER A 357 -11.71 -0.96 -23.17
N ALA A 358 -12.08 -1.08 -24.45
CA ALA A 358 -12.44 -2.33 -25.13
C ALA A 358 -11.35 -3.43 -25.30
N ASP A 359 -10.19 -3.35 -24.64
CA ASP A 359 -9.10 -4.33 -24.80
C ASP A 359 -8.48 -4.85 -23.49
N ASN A 360 -9.06 -4.55 -22.32
CA ASN A 360 -8.51 -5.02 -21.05
C ASN A 360 -9.53 -5.79 -20.21
N ALA A 361 -9.20 -7.05 -19.93
CA ALA A 361 -10.03 -7.96 -19.15
C ALA A 361 -10.07 -7.64 -17.64
N ARG A 362 -9.12 -6.84 -17.14
CA ARG A 362 -8.87 -6.53 -15.72
C ARG A 362 -9.87 -5.50 -15.17
N GLY A 363 -9.94 -5.37 -13.84
CA GLY A 363 -10.65 -4.28 -13.16
C GLY A 363 -9.73 -3.10 -12.84
N ASN A 364 -10.29 -2.04 -12.26
CA ASN A 364 -9.56 -0.82 -11.86
C ASN A 364 -9.14 -0.81 -10.38
N GLY A 365 -9.49 -1.84 -9.62
CA GLY A 365 -9.02 -2.06 -8.27
C GLY A 365 -10.08 -2.06 -7.19
N GLN A 366 -9.68 -2.53 -6.01
CA GLN A 366 -10.49 -2.62 -4.80
C GLN A 366 -9.67 -2.22 -3.58
N VAL A 367 -10.34 -1.74 -2.53
CA VAL A 367 -9.74 -1.51 -1.21
C VAL A 367 -10.51 -2.33 -0.19
N TRP A 368 -9.80 -3.13 0.59
CA TRP A 368 -10.34 -4.02 1.60
C TRP A 368 -9.93 -3.55 3.00
N ALA A 369 -10.78 -3.84 3.98
CA ALA A 369 -10.49 -3.64 5.39
C ALA A 369 -10.76 -4.92 6.17
N TYR A 370 -9.74 -5.44 6.84
CA TYR A 370 -9.82 -6.56 7.75
C TYR A 370 -9.84 -6.06 9.21
N ASN A 371 -10.75 -6.62 10.00
CA ASN A 371 -10.91 -6.33 11.42
C ASN A 371 -10.37 -7.49 12.27
N PRO A 372 -9.16 -7.38 12.85
CA PRO A 372 -8.57 -8.44 13.66
C PRO A 372 -9.33 -8.73 14.96
N ALA A 373 -10.10 -7.77 15.48
CA ALA A 373 -10.87 -7.97 16.71
C ALA A 373 -12.16 -8.76 16.50
N ARG A 374 -12.65 -8.81 15.25
CA ARG A 374 -13.93 -9.44 14.89
C ARG A 374 -13.77 -10.62 13.93
N GLU A 375 -12.57 -10.84 13.38
CA GLU A 375 -12.31 -11.82 12.33
C GLU A 375 -13.31 -11.65 11.17
N GLU A 376 -13.37 -10.41 10.66
CA GLU A 376 -14.26 -9.99 9.58
C GLU A 376 -13.46 -9.20 8.53
N ILE A 377 -13.82 -9.33 7.26
CA ILE A 377 -13.28 -8.55 6.15
C ILE A 377 -14.39 -7.82 5.40
N THR A 378 -14.13 -6.59 4.98
CA THR A 378 -15.08 -5.71 4.28
C THR A 378 -14.47 -5.15 3.00
N LEU A 379 -15.20 -5.21 1.88
CA LEU A 379 -14.86 -4.45 0.68
C LEU A 379 -15.26 -2.99 0.88
N VAL A 380 -14.30 -2.07 0.99
CA VAL A 380 -14.55 -0.65 1.33
C VAL A 380 -14.71 0.20 0.07
N VAL A 381 -13.92 -0.08 -0.97
CA VAL A 381 -13.97 0.62 -2.25
C VAL A 381 -13.88 -0.42 -3.36
N GLU A 382 -14.68 -0.24 -4.40
CA GLU A 382 -14.52 -0.89 -5.69
C GLU A 382 -14.45 0.18 -6.77
N ALA A 383 -13.41 0.10 -7.61
CA ALA A 383 -13.17 1.08 -8.64
C ALA A 383 -14.24 1.02 -9.74
N SER A 384 -14.64 2.18 -10.26
CA SER A 384 -15.55 2.26 -11.41
C SER A 384 -14.88 1.63 -12.64
N PRO A 385 -15.61 0.91 -13.52
CA PRO A 385 -15.09 0.44 -14.80
C PRO A 385 -14.42 1.51 -15.66
N SER A 386 -14.80 2.79 -15.49
CA SER A 386 -14.21 3.91 -16.23
C SER A 386 -12.81 4.32 -15.77
N GLY A 387 -12.39 3.95 -14.55
CA GLY A 387 -11.09 4.35 -13.98
C GLY A 387 -10.97 5.84 -13.62
N ALA A 388 -12.03 6.64 -13.77
CA ALA A 388 -11.94 8.10 -13.77
C ALA A 388 -11.46 8.74 -12.44
N PHE A 389 -11.59 8.05 -11.30
CA PHE A 389 -11.23 8.56 -9.96
C PHE A 389 -10.32 7.62 -9.17
N LEU A 390 -10.20 6.38 -9.64
CA LEU A 390 -9.34 5.37 -9.05
C LEU A 390 -9.02 4.33 -10.12
N GLN A 391 -7.74 4.11 -10.38
CA GLN A 391 -7.22 3.11 -11.30
C GLN A 391 -5.96 2.49 -10.71
N ALA A 392 -5.93 1.16 -10.60
CA ALA A 392 -4.77 0.41 -10.12
C ALA A 392 -4.17 0.98 -8.82
N PRO A 393 -4.98 1.12 -7.75
CA PRO A 393 -4.44 1.51 -6.46
C PRO A 393 -3.43 0.46 -5.99
N ASP A 394 -2.26 0.94 -5.64
CA ASP A 394 -1.14 0.16 -5.15
C ASP A 394 -0.82 0.59 -3.71
N ASN A 395 0.17 1.45 -3.53
CA ASN A 395 0.68 1.81 -2.21
C ASN A 395 -0.41 2.52 -1.40
N ILE A 396 -0.56 2.18 -0.13
CA ILE A 396 -1.58 2.74 0.76
C ILE A 396 -0.98 3.22 2.09
N THR A 397 -1.46 4.35 2.58
CA THR A 397 -1.23 4.78 3.98
C THR A 397 -2.51 5.25 4.63
N VAL A 398 -2.62 5.01 5.94
CA VAL A 398 -3.65 5.61 6.77
C VAL A 398 -3.13 6.94 7.32
N ALA A 399 -3.83 8.04 7.00
CA ALA A 399 -3.51 9.34 7.54
C ALA A 399 -3.87 9.44 9.03
N PRO A 400 -3.20 10.30 9.83
CA PRO A 400 -3.51 10.47 11.26
C PRO A 400 -4.95 10.93 11.56
N PHE A 401 -5.61 11.56 10.59
CA PHE A 401 -7.02 11.95 10.68
C PHE A 401 -8.00 10.87 10.20
N GLY A 402 -7.49 9.72 9.76
CA GLY A 402 -8.22 8.49 9.46
C GLY A 402 -8.74 8.34 8.03
N ASP A 403 -8.26 9.15 7.10
CA ASP A 403 -8.43 8.88 5.67
C ASP A 403 -7.39 7.87 5.19
N LEU A 404 -7.68 7.21 4.09
CA LEU A 404 -6.70 6.45 3.32
C LEU A 404 -6.15 7.35 2.22
N PHE A 405 -4.86 7.22 1.91
CA PHE A 405 -4.26 7.74 0.69
C PHE A 405 -3.67 6.56 -0.07
N LEU A 406 -4.06 6.45 -1.33
CA LEU A 406 -3.67 5.44 -2.29
C LEU A 406 -2.77 6.10 -3.31
N CYS A 407 -1.66 5.47 -3.67
CA CYS A 407 -0.94 5.83 -4.88
C CYS A 407 -1.38 4.90 -6.02
N GLU A 408 -1.60 5.44 -7.20
CA GLU A 408 -1.95 4.67 -8.39
C GLU A 408 -0.69 4.24 -9.15
N ASP A 409 -0.72 3.01 -9.67
CA ASP A 409 0.18 2.47 -10.71
C ASP A 409 -0.66 2.07 -11.93
N GLY A 410 -1.33 3.07 -12.49
CA GLY A 410 -2.26 2.93 -13.59
C GLY A 410 -1.61 3.13 -14.95
N SER A 411 -2.41 2.98 -16.00
CA SER A 411 -1.98 3.43 -17.33
C SER A 411 -2.21 4.93 -17.45
N GLY A 412 -1.16 5.70 -17.76
CA GLY A 412 -1.29 7.08 -18.19
C GLY A 412 -0.93 8.10 -17.11
N THR A 413 -1.92 8.68 -16.44
CA THR A 413 -1.69 9.72 -15.42
C THR A 413 -2.08 9.20 -14.05
N ASP A 414 -1.09 9.07 -13.19
CA ASP A 414 -1.29 8.58 -11.82
C ASP A 414 -1.49 9.71 -10.82
N TYR A 415 -2.38 9.42 -9.87
CA TYR A 415 -2.71 10.30 -8.78
C TYR A 415 -2.34 9.68 -7.43
N ILE A 416 -2.18 10.55 -6.43
CA ILE A 416 -2.50 10.15 -5.07
C ILE A 416 -3.99 10.38 -4.87
N VAL A 417 -4.71 9.33 -4.52
CA VAL A 417 -6.15 9.34 -4.32
C VAL A 417 -6.47 9.17 -2.85
N GLY A 418 -7.26 10.09 -2.29
CA GLY A 418 -7.77 9.99 -0.94
C GLY A 418 -9.10 9.25 -0.87
N VAL A 419 -9.28 8.43 0.16
CA VAL A 419 -10.57 7.81 0.52
C VAL A 419 -10.94 8.28 1.91
N ASN A 420 -12.09 8.94 2.03
CA ASN A 420 -12.53 9.47 3.31
C ASN A 420 -13.27 8.41 4.16
N LYS A 421 -13.57 8.77 5.42
CA LYS A 421 -14.27 7.86 6.36
C LYS A 421 -15.67 7.40 5.92
N LYS A 422 -16.27 8.04 4.91
CA LYS A 422 -17.54 7.62 4.31
C LYS A 422 -17.33 6.70 3.09
N GLY A 423 -16.09 6.46 2.68
CA GLY A 423 -15.75 5.76 1.45
C GLY A 423 -15.78 6.65 0.20
N GLU A 424 -15.89 7.98 0.33
CA GLU A 424 -15.86 8.88 -0.84
C GLU A 424 -14.41 9.06 -1.32
N VAL A 425 -14.23 8.97 -2.63
CA VAL A 425 -12.92 9.04 -3.32
C VAL A 425 -12.66 10.46 -3.84
N TYR A 426 -11.41 10.94 -3.76
CA TYR A 426 -10.99 12.25 -4.28
C TYR A 426 -9.51 12.27 -4.70
N GLN A 427 -9.17 12.93 -5.80
CA GLN A 427 -7.77 13.12 -6.21
C GLN A 427 -7.09 14.19 -5.33
N PHE A 428 -5.85 13.93 -4.90
CA PHE A 428 -5.08 14.80 -4.00
C PHE A 428 -3.78 15.30 -4.62
N ALA A 429 -3.01 14.46 -5.30
CA ALA A 429 -1.79 14.87 -5.98
C ALA A 429 -1.69 14.18 -7.33
N MET A 430 -0.91 14.74 -8.25
CA MET A 430 -0.66 14.17 -9.58
C MET A 430 0.82 14.32 -9.93
N ASN A 431 1.41 13.26 -10.47
CA ASN A 431 2.74 13.35 -11.09
C ASN A 431 2.66 14.24 -12.34
N ASN A 432 3.44 15.32 -12.38
CA ASN A 432 3.36 16.32 -13.45
C ASN A 432 4.53 16.27 -14.45
N ILE A 433 5.48 15.36 -14.26
CA ILE A 433 6.72 15.32 -15.07
C ILE A 433 6.91 14.01 -15.84
N THR A 434 6.25 12.93 -15.41
CA THR A 434 6.31 11.61 -16.05
C THR A 434 4.97 10.91 -15.94
N SER A 435 4.76 9.88 -16.74
CA SER A 435 3.69 8.87 -16.55
C SER A 435 4.13 7.74 -15.61
N GLY A 436 5.14 7.98 -14.76
CA GLY A 436 5.58 7.02 -13.77
C GLY A 436 4.75 7.15 -12.50
N GLU A 437 4.59 6.05 -11.80
CA GLU A 437 3.83 5.97 -10.56
C GLU A 437 4.37 6.88 -9.45
N LEU A 438 3.46 7.23 -8.55
CA LEU A 438 3.79 7.74 -7.24
C LEU A 438 3.83 6.56 -6.28
N ALA A 439 4.75 6.55 -5.32
CA ALA A 439 4.92 5.43 -4.41
C ALA A 439 5.27 5.88 -2.99
N GLY A 440 5.11 4.99 -2.02
CA GLY A 440 5.55 5.16 -0.64
C GLY A 440 4.93 6.34 0.10
N ALA A 441 3.68 6.69 -0.16
CA ALA A 441 3.03 7.76 0.59
C ALA A 441 3.00 7.42 2.09
N CYS A 442 3.50 8.30 2.96
CA CYS A 442 3.43 8.14 4.42
C CYS A 442 3.37 9.50 5.14
N PHE A 443 2.98 9.52 6.41
CA PHE A 443 2.86 10.75 7.20
C PHE A 443 3.90 10.86 8.30
N SER A 444 4.43 12.07 8.53
CA SER A 444 5.20 12.40 9.73
C SER A 444 4.39 12.07 11.00
N ALA A 445 5.08 11.78 12.10
CA ALA A 445 4.44 11.39 13.36
C ALA A 445 3.48 12.47 13.93
N ASP A 446 3.72 13.74 13.61
CA ASP A 446 2.83 14.86 13.98
C ASP A 446 1.67 15.10 12.99
N GLY A 447 1.61 14.31 11.91
CA GLY A 447 0.59 14.38 10.87
C GLY A 447 0.59 15.64 10.02
N ARG A 448 1.67 16.43 10.04
CA ARG A 448 1.75 17.72 9.33
C ARG A 448 2.40 17.64 7.96
N THR A 449 3.09 16.55 7.66
CA THR A 449 3.80 16.36 6.39
C THR A 449 3.49 14.98 5.85
N MET A 450 3.11 14.91 4.57
CA MET A 450 3.08 13.67 3.81
C MET A 450 4.39 13.58 3.01
N PHE A 451 5.05 12.44 3.03
CA PHE A 451 6.17 12.13 2.14
C PHE A 451 5.68 11.22 1.04
N VAL A 452 6.20 11.39 -0.17
CA VAL A 452 5.85 10.59 -1.35
C VAL A 452 7.07 10.47 -2.25
N ASN A 453 7.20 9.36 -2.97
CA ASN A 453 8.20 9.16 -4.00
C ASN A 453 7.58 9.28 -5.40
N LEU A 454 8.33 9.85 -6.34
CA LEU A 454 8.14 9.60 -7.76
C LEU A 454 9.13 8.48 -8.12
N GLN A 455 8.62 7.28 -8.45
CA GLN A 455 9.44 6.08 -8.54
C GLN A 455 10.54 6.20 -9.61
N ASN A 456 10.13 6.68 -10.78
CA ASN A 456 11.00 7.07 -11.88
C ASN A 456 10.64 8.53 -12.26
N PRO A 457 11.59 9.49 -12.18
CA PRO A 457 13.05 9.33 -12.19
C PRO A 457 13.71 9.10 -10.82
N GLY A 458 12.94 8.91 -9.75
CA GLY A 458 13.45 8.75 -8.38
C GLY A 458 13.65 10.08 -7.69
N ILE A 459 12.58 10.60 -7.10
CA ILE A 459 12.55 11.86 -6.35
C ILE A 459 11.69 11.66 -5.11
N THR A 460 12.18 12.05 -3.93
CA THR A 460 11.35 12.08 -2.72
C THR A 460 10.85 13.52 -2.49
N VAL A 461 9.57 13.67 -2.15
CA VAL A 461 8.96 14.97 -1.83
C VAL A 461 8.38 14.98 -0.42
N ALA A 462 8.29 16.17 0.17
CA ALA A 462 7.57 16.42 1.42
C ALA A 462 6.45 17.43 1.18
N ILE A 463 5.20 16.98 1.19
CA ILE A 463 3.99 17.77 0.97
C ILE A 463 3.42 18.21 2.33
N PHE A 464 3.05 19.49 2.46
CA PHE A 464 2.46 20.02 3.68
C PHE A 464 1.47 21.15 3.40
N GLY A 465 0.48 21.28 4.28
CA GLY A 465 -0.62 22.22 4.10
C GLY A 465 -1.74 21.98 5.12
N PRO A 466 -2.94 22.52 4.87
CA PRO A 466 -4.08 22.32 5.75
C PRO A 466 -4.69 20.93 5.55
N TRP A 467 -4.24 19.94 6.33
CA TRP A 467 -4.82 18.59 6.38
C TRP A 467 -6.24 18.53 6.96
N ASN A 468 -6.74 19.64 7.49
CA ASN A 468 -8.14 19.79 7.88
C ASN A 468 -8.95 20.19 6.65
N ARG A 469 -9.82 19.30 6.16
CA ARG A 469 -10.79 19.64 5.11
C ARG A 469 -11.77 20.67 5.64
N ARG A 470 -12.01 21.74 4.86
CA ARG A 470 -13.19 22.60 5.08
C ARG A 470 -14.42 21.73 4.79
N ARG A 471 -15.24 21.52 5.81
CA ARG A 471 -16.49 20.75 5.70
C ARG A 471 -17.52 21.50 4.90
#